data_AF-A0A8J6Z2F1-F1
#
_entry.id   AF-A0A8J6Z2F1-F1
#
_cell.length_a   1.000
_cell.length_b   1.000
_cell.length_c   1.000
_cell.angle_alpha   90.00
_cell.angle_beta   90.00
_cell.angle_gamma   90.00
#
_symmetry.space_group_name_H-M   'P 1'
#
loop_
_entity.id
_entity.type
_entity.pdbx_description
1 polymer ?
#
loop_
_entity_poly.entity_id
_entity_poly.type
_entity_poly.pdbx_seq_one_letter_code
_entity_poly.pdbx_strand_id
1 'polypeptide(L)'
;MKEIRVGSRRSPLALTQTKGVLKTLQAAHPEITFTLKEIVTKGDRIQDIRLSQVGGKGLFVKEIEEALLSGEIHFAVHSMKDVPAELPEGLAILSIPKRVTANDVLISKDG
;
A
#
# COMPACT_ATOMS: atom_id res chain seq x y z
N MET A 1 -7.38 -11.62 22.30
CA MET A 1 -6.87 -10.41 21.63
C MET A 1 -7.44 -10.39 20.23
N LYS A 2 -7.86 -9.22 19.73
CA LYS A 2 -8.36 -9.09 18.36
C LYS A 2 -7.15 -8.87 17.45
N GLU A 3 -6.95 -9.77 16.48
CA GLU A 3 -5.86 -9.66 15.51
C GLU A 3 -6.37 -9.05 14.20
N ILE A 4 -5.65 -8.05 13.67
CA ILE A 4 -5.92 -7.42 12.39
C ILE A 4 -4.70 -7.59 11.48
N ARG A 5 -4.82 -8.48 10.49
CA ARG A 5 -3.90 -8.63 9.35
C ARG A 5 -3.94 -7.44 8.40
N VAL A 6 -2.78 -6.89 8.05
CA VAL A 6 -2.62 -5.67 7.24
C VAL A 6 -1.73 -5.92 6.04
N GLY A 7 -2.21 -5.64 4.83
CA GLY A 7 -1.44 -5.81 3.60
C GLY A 7 -0.54 -4.62 3.28
N SER A 8 0.66 -4.90 2.76
CA SER A 8 1.56 -3.90 2.18
C SER A 8 2.35 -4.51 1.04
N ARG A 9 2.76 -3.70 0.06
CA ARG A 9 3.86 -4.07 -0.84
C ARG A 9 5.16 -4.24 -0.05
N ARG A 10 6.09 -5.02 -0.60
CA ARG A 10 7.42 -5.29 -0.03
C ARG A 10 8.45 -4.16 -0.21
N SER A 11 8.12 -3.11 -0.96
CA SER A 11 9.09 -2.04 -1.22
C SER A 11 9.43 -1.30 0.07
N PRO A 12 10.68 -0.81 0.25
CA PRO A 12 11.08 -0.12 1.48
C PRO A 12 10.16 1.04 1.85
N LEU A 13 9.71 1.82 0.86
CA LEU A 13 8.78 2.92 1.06
C LEU A 13 7.39 2.44 1.51
N ALA A 14 6.84 1.39 0.88
CA ALA A 14 5.54 0.86 1.25
C ALA A 14 5.55 0.31 2.69
N LEU A 15 6.58 -0.45 3.06
CA LEU A 15 6.74 -0.94 4.43
C LEU A 15 6.89 0.21 5.43
N THR A 16 7.59 1.28 5.06
CA THR A 16 7.73 2.47 5.91
C THR A 16 6.39 3.17 6.13
N GLN A 17 5.61 3.36 5.06
CA GLN A 17 4.27 3.95 5.13
C GLN A 17 3.33 3.11 6.00
N THR A 18 3.29 1.81 5.77
CA THR A 18 2.44 0.88 6.53
C THR A 18 2.83 0.86 8.00
N LYS A 19 4.12 0.75 8.32
CA LYS A 19 4.60 0.81 9.72
C LYS A 19 4.25 2.14 10.40
N GLY A 20 4.28 3.25 9.66
CA GLY A 20 3.84 4.55 10.16
C GLY A 20 2.37 4.55 10.58
N VAL A 21 1.49 4.03 9.72
CA VAL A 21 0.06 3.89 10.02
C VAL A 21 -0.17 2.95 11.20
N LEU A 22 0.49 1.78 11.21
CA LEU A 22 0.39 0.80 12.29
C LEU A 22 0.84 1.36 13.64
N LYS A 23 1.89 2.19 13.67
CA LYS A 23 2.34 2.85 14.90
C LYS A 23 1.24 3.75 15.49
N THR A 24 0.57 4.54 14.65
CA THR A 24 -0.55 5.39 15.08
C THR A 24 -1.74 4.56 15.56
N LEU A 25 -2.11 3.51 14.82
CA LEU A 25 -3.22 2.63 15.20
C LEU A 25 -2.94 1.86 16.50
N GLN A 26 -1.73 1.34 16.67
CA GLN A 26 -1.32 0.63 17.88
C GLN A 26 -1.34 1.52 19.12
N ALA A 27 -0.96 2.80 18.97
CA ALA A 27 -1.02 3.77 20.06
C ALA A 27 -2.45 4.12 20.46
N ALA A 28 -3.38 4.14 19.49
CA ALA A 28 -4.80 4.41 19.74
C ALA A 28 -5.57 3.19 20.24
N HIS A 29 -5.14 1.98 19.87
CA HIS A 29 -5.79 0.70 20.19
C HIS A 29 -4.77 -0.33 20.72
N PRO A 30 -4.28 -0.17 21.98
CA PRO A 30 -3.27 -1.06 22.56
C PRO A 30 -3.69 -2.53 22.68
N GLU A 31 -5.00 -2.79 22.71
CA GLU A 31 -5.61 -4.11 22.84
C GLU A 31 -5.68 -4.91 21.53
N ILE A 32 -5.46 -4.25 20.39
CA ILE A 32 -5.48 -4.84 19.06
C ILE A 32 -4.05 -5.19 18.64
N THR A 33 -3.86 -6.41 18.14
CA THR A 33 -2.60 -6.83 17.53
C THR A 33 -2.69 -6.61 16.02
N PHE A 34 -1.78 -5.83 15.45
CA PHE A 34 -1.69 -5.64 14.00
C PHE A 34 -0.56 -6.49 13.40
N THR A 35 -0.88 -7.36 12.46
CA THR A 35 0.07 -8.27 11.80
C THR A 35 0.27 -7.84 10.35
N LEU A 36 1.48 -7.41 10.00
CA LEU A 36 1.82 -7.00 8.64
C LEU A 36 2.04 -8.23 7.74
N LYS A 37 1.37 -8.25 6.59
CA LYS A 37 1.54 -9.22 5.52
C LYS A 37 2.14 -8.54 4.29
N GLU A 38 3.35 -8.93 3.94
CA GLU A 38 4.02 -8.44 2.73
C GLU A 38 3.49 -9.20 1.50
N ILE A 39 2.98 -8.46 0.52
CA ILE A 39 2.38 -9.00 -0.70
C ILE A 39 3.26 -8.63 -1.88
N VAL A 40 3.67 -9.66 -2.64
CA VAL A 40 4.49 -9.50 -3.85
C VAL A 40 3.57 -9.26 -5.03
N THR A 41 3.60 -8.03 -5.55
CA THR A 41 2.79 -7.67 -6.72
C THR A 41 3.50 -7.99 -8.03
N LYS A 42 2.77 -8.07 -9.15
CA LYS A 42 3.39 -8.18 -10.48
C LYS A 42 4.35 -7.04 -10.76
N GLY A 43 4.01 -5.81 -10.35
CA GLY A 43 4.90 -4.66 -10.47
C GLY A 43 6.19 -4.78 -9.65
N ASP A 44 6.23 -5.60 -8.59
CA ASP A 44 7.48 -5.87 -7.86
C ASP A 44 8.38 -6.89 -8.56
N ARG A 45 7.85 -7.62 -9.55
CA ARG A 45 8.58 -8.62 -10.35
C ARG A 45 9.08 -8.04 -11.68
N ILE A 46 8.43 -7.00 -12.19
CA ILE A 46 8.77 -6.35 -13.46
C ILE A 46 9.48 -5.02 -13.15
N GLN A 47 10.82 -5.07 -13.01
CA GLN A 47 11.64 -3.86 -12.78
C GLN A 47 12.30 -3.34 -14.06
N ASP A 48 12.45 -4.18 -15.09
CA ASP A 48 13.25 -3.88 -16.28
C ASP A 48 12.44 -3.39 -17.49
N ILE A 49 11.13 -3.17 -17.33
CA ILE A 49 10.25 -2.72 -18.40
C ILE A 49 9.65 -1.37 -18.02
N ARG A 50 9.67 -0.41 -18.96
CA ARG A 50 9.09 0.92 -18.73
C ARG A 50 7.62 0.77 -18.37
N LEU A 51 7.16 1.47 -17.32
CA LEU A 51 5.74 1.46 -16.92
C LEU A 51 4.79 1.74 -18.09
N SER A 52 5.19 2.63 -19.01
CA SER A 52 4.43 2.97 -20.22
C SER A 52 4.27 1.81 -21.20
N GLN A 53 5.16 0.82 -21.17
CA GLN A 53 5.11 -0.39 -22.00
C GLN A 53 4.38 -1.55 -21.31
N VAL A 54 4.32 -1.56 -19.98
CA VAL A 54 3.66 -2.63 -19.22
C VAL A 54 2.13 -2.51 -19.24
N GLY A 55 1.59 -1.34 -19.59
CA GLY A 55 0.16 -1.13 -19.89
C GLY A 55 -0.78 -1.85 -18.92
N GLY A 56 -1.12 -1.23 -17.79
CA GLY A 56 -2.06 -1.90 -16.89
C GLY A 56 -2.49 -1.05 -15.71
N LYS A 57 -3.76 -0.64 -15.73
CA LYS A 57 -4.49 -0.28 -14.51
C LYS A 57 -4.26 -1.41 -13.49
N GLY A 58 -3.73 -1.08 -12.32
CA GLY A 58 -3.68 -1.99 -11.19
C GLY A 58 -2.42 -2.84 -11.00
N LEU A 59 -1.31 -2.56 -11.71
CA LEU A 59 -0.05 -3.33 -11.64
C LEU A 59 0.52 -3.53 -10.21
N PHE A 60 0.20 -2.61 -9.30
CA PHE A 60 0.70 -2.59 -7.93
C PHE A 60 -0.38 -2.86 -6.86
N VAL A 61 -1.63 -3.10 -7.26
CA VAL A 61 -2.75 -3.24 -6.33
C VAL A 61 -3.50 -4.56 -6.48
N LYS A 62 -3.47 -5.20 -7.66
CA LYS A 62 -4.27 -6.40 -7.94
C LYS A 62 -4.10 -7.51 -6.89
N GLU A 63 -2.87 -7.90 -6.58
CA GLU A 63 -2.63 -8.97 -5.59
C GLU A 63 -3.07 -8.57 -4.16
N ILE A 64 -3.08 -7.27 -3.86
CA ILE A 64 -3.56 -6.75 -2.57
C ILE A 64 -5.09 -6.72 -2.54
N GLU A 65 -5.74 -6.33 -3.64
CA GLU A 65 -7.19 -6.38 -3.81
C GLU A 65 -7.72 -7.81 -3.68
N GLU A 66 -7.06 -8.79 -4.30
CA GLU A 66 -7.37 -10.22 -4.16
C GLU A 66 -7.23 -10.70 -2.71
N ALA A 67 -6.20 -10.25 -1.99
CA ALA A 67 -6.01 -10.57 -0.57
C ALA A 67 -7.06 -9.92 0.34
N LEU A 68 -7.56 -8.72 -0.01
CA LEU A 68 -8.68 -8.07 0.70
C LEU A 68 -9.99 -8.82 0.47
N LEU A 69 -10.32 -9.10 -0.79
CA LEU A 69 -11.57 -9.76 -1.18
C LEU A 69 -11.68 -11.19 -0.65
N SER A 70 -10.55 -11.89 -0.53
CA SER A 70 -10.50 -13.24 0.06
C SER A 70 -10.50 -13.26 1.59
N GLY A 71 -10.37 -12.10 2.26
CA GLY A 71 -10.25 -12.00 3.71
C GLY A 71 -8.87 -12.41 4.27
N GLU A 72 -7.89 -12.65 3.40
CA GLU A 72 -6.51 -12.93 3.78
C GLU A 72 -5.90 -11.77 4.59
N ILE A 73 -6.24 -10.54 4.23
CA ILE A 73 -5.94 -9.32 4.98
C ILE A 73 -7.23 -8.54 5.24
N HIS A 74 -7.27 -7.74 6.30
CA HIS A 74 -8.46 -6.96 6.65
C HIS A 74 -8.42 -5.54 6.08
N PHE A 75 -7.23 -4.95 5.93
CA PHE A 75 -7.04 -3.69 5.22
C PHE A 75 -5.63 -3.63 4.64
N ALA A 76 -5.40 -2.68 3.74
CA ALA A 76 -4.10 -2.41 3.14
C ALA A 76 -3.74 -0.92 3.20
N VAL A 77 -2.45 -0.63 3.16
CA VAL A 77 -1.93 0.74 3.07
C VAL A 77 -1.25 0.95 1.73
N HIS A 78 -1.63 2.03 1.05
CA HIS A 78 -1.10 2.38 -0.27
C HIS A 78 -0.62 3.83 -0.30
N SER A 79 0.33 4.09 -1.19
CA SER A 79 0.52 5.44 -1.71
C SER A 79 -0.70 5.81 -2.55
N MET A 80 -1.39 6.90 -2.19
CA MET A 80 -2.66 7.26 -2.81
C MET A 80 -2.59 7.45 -4.33
N LYS A 81 -1.44 7.89 -4.85
CA LYS A 81 -1.22 8.06 -6.30
C LYS A 81 -1.24 6.74 -7.09
N ASP A 82 -1.06 5.61 -6.41
CA ASP A 82 -1.03 4.28 -7.02
C ASP A 82 -2.40 3.57 -6.92
N VAL A 83 -3.38 4.16 -6.24
CA VAL A 83 -4.75 3.63 -6.10
C VAL A 83 -5.55 3.98 -7.37
N PRO A 84 -6.24 3.02 -8.01
CA PRO A 84 -7.04 3.29 -9.19
C PRO A 84 -8.24 4.19 -8.87
N ALA A 85 -8.67 4.98 -9.87
CA ALA A 85 -9.84 5.86 -9.72
C ALA A 85 -11.16 5.09 -9.50
N GLU A 86 -11.26 3.90 -10.09
CA GLU A 86 -12.36 2.97 -9.90
C GLU A 86 -11.87 1.82 -9.02
N LEU A 87 -12.53 1.60 -7.89
CA LEU A 87 -12.24 0.47 -7.01
C LEU A 87 -13.07 -0.75 -7.43
N PRO A 88 -12.55 -1.97 -7.27
CA PRO A 88 -13.35 -3.18 -7.40
C PRO A 88 -14.54 -3.15 -6.44
N GLU A 89 -15.65 -3.77 -6.85
CA GLU A 89 -16.80 -3.97 -5.98
C GLU A 89 -16.38 -4.71 -4.69
N GLY A 90 -16.93 -4.28 -3.55
CA GLY A 90 -16.59 -4.83 -2.23
C GLY A 90 -15.37 -4.17 -1.56
N LEU A 91 -14.66 -3.28 -2.24
CA LEU A 91 -13.55 -2.51 -1.67
C LEU A 91 -13.89 -1.03 -1.53
N ALA A 92 -13.34 -0.39 -0.50
CA ALA A 92 -13.52 1.02 -0.23
C ALA A 92 -12.27 1.64 0.40
N ILE A 93 -12.07 2.93 0.16
CA ILE A 93 -11.06 3.73 0.89
C ILE A 93 -11.66 4.12 2.24
N LEU A 94 -11.15 3.52 3.31
CA LEU A 94 -11.67 3.75 4.67
C LEU A 94 -11.08 4.98 5.34
N SER A 95 -9.87 5.39 4.95
CA SER A 95 -9.17 6.50 5.59
C SER A 95 -8.10 7.08 4.67
N ILE A 96 -7.89 8.39 4.81
CA ILE A 96 -6.81 9.13 4.14
C ILE A 96 -6.03 9.86 5.26
N PRO A 97 -4.80 9.43 5.56
CA PRO A 97 -3.95 10.11 6.54
C PRO A 97 -3.62 11.55 6.12
N LYS A 98 -3.16 12.36 7.08
CA LYS A 98 -2.69 13.73 6.79
C LYS A 98 -1.64 13.71 5.68
N ARG A 99 -1.86 14.51 4.63
CA ARG A 99 -0.98 14.59 3.46
C ARG A 99 0.40 15.12 3.85
N VAL A 100 1.45 14.46 3.39
CA VAL A 100 2.83 14.96 3.42
C VAL A 100 3.06 15.94 2.26
N THR A 101 4.23 16.57 2.21
CA THR A 101 4.64 17.46 1.11
C THR A 101 4.41 16.80 -0.25
N ALA A 102 3.75 17.52 -1.17
CA ALA A 102 3.37 17.02 -2.48
C ALA A 102 4.31 17.48 -3.61
N ASN A 103 5.38 18.19 -3.27
CA ASN A 103 6.34 18.72 -4.23
C ASN A 103 7.26 17.62 -4.74
N ASP A 104 7.58 17.71 -6.03
CA ASP A 104 8.70 16.95 -6.60
C ASP A 104 10.03 17.51 -6.08
N VAL A 105 11.06 16.67 -6.08
CA VAL A 105 12.41 17.00 -5.61
C VAL A 105 13.40 16.77 -6.75
N LEU A 106 14.22 17.77 -7.06
CA LEU A 106 15.36 17.61 -7.96
C LEU A 106 16.46 16.84 -7.23
N ILE A 107 16.87 15.71 -7.80
CA ILE A 107 18.03 14.94 -7.33
C ILE A 107 19.07 14.99 -8.44
N SER A 108 20.14 15.74 -8.20
CA SER A 108 21.26 15.90 -9.13
C SER A 108 22.56 15.74 -8.38
N LYS A 109 23.54 15.11 -9.03
CA LYS A 109 24.88 14.99 -8.45
C LYS A 109 25.62 16.34 -8.49
N ASP A 110 25.36 17.15 -9.52
CA ASP A 110 26.19 18.30 -9.87
C ASP A 110 25.39 19.62 -10.01
N GLY A 111 24.07 19.60 -9.85
CA GLY A 111 23.18 20.76 -10.00
C GLY A 111 22.30 20.66 -11.23
#